data_AF-A0A2N1MKZ7-F1
#
_entry.id   AF-A0A2N1MKZ7-F1
#
_cell.length_a   1.000
_cell.length_b   1.000
_cell.length_c   1.000
_cell.angle_alpha   90.00
_cell.angle_beta   90.00
_cell.angle_gamma   90.00
#
_symmetry.space_group_name_H-M   'P 1'
#
loop_
_entity.id
_entity.type
_entity.pdbx_description
1 polymer ?
#
loop_
_entity_poly.entity_id
_entity_poly.type
_entity_poly.pdbx_seq_one_letter_code
_entity_poly.pdbx_strand_id
1 'polypeptide(L)'
;MFSLPGEEISKRKSQEIEERIRQEKEKMEKMREFKAQPLPTGSPDCSKCLPTRPYYPPTHPKPFALLTNDRGEKYQREFYEKVRKEQEYYKENRFHAQPLPNFKREVPRKPECPPPTEPIGFFFFTDTRMEERHIYDEHRRFREKEAEEQRIAKIREEEVRSAEEIRRLRADLVHHAQPIRYYSPINIQPSDKKPTRPISPMIGEKRLKYIQMLDNYEYSFRDSLYDIDNIDDIISNVSNLDFLNQ
;
A
#
# COMPACT_ATOMS: atom_id res chain seq x y z
N MET A 1 -52.98 -9.79 -30.84
CA MET A 1 -52.20 -9.41 -29.65
C MET A 1 -52.04 -7.89 -29.71
N PHE A 2 -52.61 -7.15 -28.76
CA PHE A 2 -52.49 -5.68 -28.72
C PHE A 2 -51.12 -5.34 -28.12
N SER A 3 -50.27 -4.62 -28.85
CA SER A 3 -49.00 -4.09 -28.33
C SER A 3 -49.27 -2.70 -27.77
N LEU A 4 -48.99 -2.49 -26.48
CA LEU A 4 -49.13 -1.17 -25.88
C LEU A 4 -48.01 -0.24 -26.41
N PRO A 5 -48.27 1.05 -26.69
CA PRO A 5 -47.25 1.99 -27.17
C PRO A 5 -46.00 2.09 -26.27
N GLY A 6 -46.16 1.82 -24.96
CA GLY A 6 -45.05 1.78 -24.01
C GLY A 6 -44.14 0.56 -24.12
N GLU A 7 -44.60 -0.54 -24.72
CA GLU A 7 -43.79 -1.76 -24.88
C GLU A 7 -42.64 -1.54 -25.87
N GLU A 8 -42.85 -0.75 -26.92
CA GLU A 8 -41.79 -0.42 -27.88
C GLU A 8 -40.70 0.43 -27.23
N ILE A 9 -41.09 1.38 -26.38
CA ILE A 9 -40.15 2.25 -25.64
C ILE A 9 -39.35 1.40 -24.64
N SER A 10 -40.03 0.51 -23.92
CA SER A 10 -39.38 -0.41 -22.98
C SER A 10 -38.37 -1.34 -23.68
N LYS A 11 -38.72 -1.89 -24.85
CA LYS A 11 -37.84 -2.75 -25.64
C LYS A 11 -36.61 -2.01 -26.17
N ARG A 12 -36.79 -0.77 -26.64
CA ARG A 12 -35.65 0.07 -27.07
C ARG A 12 -34.71 0.37 -25.90
N LYS A 13 -35.27 0.70 -24.72
CA LYS A 13 -34.47 0.99 -23.52
C LYS A 13 -33.76 -0.24 -22.98
N SER A 14 -34.37 -1.41 -22.99
CA SER A 14 -33.71 -2.65 -22.58
C SER A 14 -32.55 -3.00 -23.52
N GLN A 15 -32.75 -2.85 -24.83
CA GLN A 15 -31.69 -3.05 -25.84
C GLN A 15 -30.52 -2.09 -25.62
N GLU A 16 -30.79 -0.81 -25.38
CA GLU A 16 -29.75 0.21 -25.11
C GLU A 16 -28.93 -0.13 -23.84
N ILE A 17 -29.59 -0.61 -22.78
CA ILE A 17 -28.93 -1.03 -21.53
C ILE A 17 -28.07 -2.28 -21.76
N GLU A 18 -28.60 -3.28 -22.47
CA GLU A 18 -27.87 -4.52 -22.80
C GLU A 18 -26.62 -4.23 -23.62
N GLU A 19 -26.71 -3.34 -24.61
CA GLU A 19 -25.56 -2.93 -25.42
C GLU A 19 -24.50 -2.20 -24.60
N ARG A 20 -24.91 -1.31 -23.68
CA ARG A 20 -23.97 -0.64 -22.77
C ARG A 20 -23.23 -1.64 -21.89
N ILE A 21 -23.95 -2.59 -21.30
CA ILE A 21 -23.36 -3.64 -20.46
C ILE A 21 -22.38 -4.50 -21.27
N ARG A 22 -22.72 -4.86 -22.51
CA ARG A 22 -21.85 -5.64 -23.40
C ARG A 22 -20.54 -4.91 -23.69
N GLN A 23 -20.61 -3.63 -24.05
CA GLN A 23 -19.41 -2.82 -24.32
C GLN A 23 -18.51 -2.67 -23.08
N GLU A 24 -19.10 -2.48 -21.90
CA GLU A 24 -18.34 -2.35 -20.66
C GLU A 24 -17.63 -3.66 -20.28
N LYS A 25 -18.31 -4.81 -20.46
CA LYS A 25 -17.71 -6.13 -20.27
C LYS A 25 -16.54 -6.38 -21.24
N GLU A 26 -16.70 -6.09 -22.53
CA GLU A 26 -15.63 -6.24 -23.52
C GLU A 26 -14.42 -5.34 -23.19
N LYS A 27 -14.66 -4.11 -22.73
CA LYS A 27 -13.57 -3.22 -22.27
C LYS A 27 -12.86 -3.78 -21.05
N MET A 28 -13.59 -4.28 -20.06
CA MET A 28 -12.99 -4.91 -18.88
C MET A 28 -12.19 -6.17 -19.24
N GLU A 29 -12.69 -7.00 -20.15
CA GLU A 29 -12.00 -8.21 -20.60
C GLU A 29 -10.68 -7.85 -21.31
N LYS A 30 -10.69 -6.85 -22.20
CA LYS A 30 -9.47 -6.31 -22.81
C LYS A 30 -8.48 -5.75 -21.79
N MET A 31 -8.95 -5.07 -20.74
CA MET A 31 -8.07 -4.59 -19.65
C MET A 31 -7.49 -5.73 -18.80
N ARG A 32 -8.21 -6.86 -18.68
CA ARG A 32 -7.74 -8.06 -17.98
C ARG A 32 -6.73 -8.87 -18.78
N GLU A 33 -6.62 -8.66 -20.09
CA GLU A 33 -5.57 -9.22 -20.93
C GLU A 33 -4.20 -8.58 -20.62
N PHE A 34 -3.66 -8.89 -19.45
CA PHE A 34 -2.28 -8.57 -19.10
C PHE A 34 -1.35 -9.63 -19.67
N LYS A 35 -0.58 -9.27 -20.71
CA LYS A 35 0.52 -10.09 -21.24
C LYS A 35 1.85 -9.45 -20.82
N ALA A 36 2.56 -10.11 -19.90
CA ALA A 36 3.89 -9.68 -19.52
C ALA A 36 4.85 -9.75 -20.72
N GLN A 37 5.71 -8.75 -20.87
CA GLN A 37 6.81 -8.85 -21.82
C GLN A 37 7.81 -9.90 -21.32
N PRO A 38 8.35 -10.76 -22.21
CA PRO A 38 9.39 -11.69 -21.82
C PRO A 38 10.57 -10.92 -21.24
N LEU A 39 11.19 -11.47 -20.20
CA LEU A 39 12.41 -10.89 -19.64
C LEU A 39 13.46 -10.76 -20.75
N PRO A 40 14.24 -9.66 -20.78
CA PRO A 40 15.33 -9.50 -21.73
C PRO A 40 16.28 -10.70 -21.65
N THR A 41 16.32 -11.50 -22.72
CA THR A 41 17.21 -12.65 -22.83
C THR A 41 18.65 -12.14 -22.96
N GLY A 42 19.32 -11.95 -21.82
CA GLY A 42 20.65 -11.35 -21.78
C GLY A 42 21.13 -10.90 -20.40
N SER A 43 20.28 -10.94 -19.38
CA SER A 43 20.75 -10.92 -17.99
C SER A 43 21.56 -12.21 -17.75
N PRO A 44 22.82 -12.15 -17.25
CA PRO A 44 23.53 -13.33 -16.80
C PRO A 44 22.82 -13.85 -15.56
N ASP A 45 21.75 -14.61 -15.78
CA ASP A 45 21.03 -15.29 -14.72
C ASP A 45 22.02 -16.21 -14.03
N CYS A 46 22.13 -15.94 -12.73
CA CYS A 46 23.01 -16.51 -11.73
C CYS A 46 22.80 -18.02 -11.51
N SER A 47 22.59 -18.79 -12.56
CA SER A 47 22.51 -20.26 -12.56
C SER A 47 23.76 -20.94 -11.98
N LYS A 48 24.89 -20.23 -11.96
CA LYS A 48 26.14 -20.72 -11.34
C LYS A 48 26.32 -20.32 -9.86
N CYS A 49 25.49 -19.42 -9.32
CA CYS A 49 25.65 -18.89 -7.96
C CYS A 49 24.46 -19.17 -7.03
N LEU A 50 23.38 -19.78 -7.53
CA LEU A 50 22.20 -20.09 -6.73
C LEU A 50 22.25 -21.55 -6.26
N PRO A 51 22.13 -21.82 -4.94
CA PRO A 51 22.12 -23.18 -4.43
C PRO A 51 20.90 -23.96 -4.95
N THR A 52 21.12 -25.21 -5.35
CA THR A 52 20.05 -26.14 -5.78
C THR A 52 19.01 -26.25 -4.66
N ARG A 53 17.77 -25.78 -4.94
CA ARG A 53 16.68 -25.84 -3.98
C ARG A 53 16.31 -27.32 -3.68
N PRO A 54 16.29 -27.76 -2.42
CA PRO A 54 15.78 -29.09 -2.09
C PRO A 54 14.28 -29.16 -2.39
N TYR A 55 13.89 -30.18 -3.16
CA TYR A 55 12.49 -30.48 -3.44
C TYR A 55 11.93 -31.33 -2.29
N TYR A 56 10.83 -30.87 -1.68
CA TYR A 56 10.08 -31.62 -0.68
C TYR A 56 8.77 -32.11 -1.29
N PRO A 57 8.35 -33.36 -1.01
CA PRO A 57 7.06 -33.86 -1.48
C PRO A 57 5.91 -33.04 -0.88
N PRO A 58 4.77 -32.90 -1.58
CA PRO A 58 3.59 -32.25 -1.03
C PRO A 58 3.16 -32.89 0.30
N THR A 59 2.87 -32.06 1.29
CA THR A 59 2.37 -32.53 2.59
C THR A 59 0.95 -33.06 2.44
N HIS A 60 0.71 -34.33 2.80
CA HIS A 60 -0.63 -34.89 2.86
C HIS A 60 -1.33 -34.48 4.17
N PRO A 61 -2.58 -33.98 4.12
CA PRO A 61 -3.31 -33.61 5.32
C PRO A 61 -3.68 -34.85 6.13
N LYS A 62 -3.37 -34.82 7.43
CA LYS A 62 -3.84 -35.85 8.38
C LYS A 62 -5.31 -35.57 8.71
N PRO A 63 -6.21 -36.58 8.61
CA PRO A 63 -7.59 -36.39 9.03
C PRO A 63 -7.65 -36.00 10.51
N PHE A 64 -8.48 -35.02 10.83
CA PHE A 64 -8.68 -34.52 12.19
C PHE A 64 -10.17 -34.48 12.51
N ALA A 65 -10.51 -34.80 13.76
CA ALA A 65 -11.89 -34.70 14.23
C ALA A 65 -12.24 -33.23 14.45
N LEU A 66 -13.31 -32.77 13.80
CA LEU A 66 -13.86 -31.44 14.04
C LEU A 66 -14.80 -31.49 15.24
N LEU A 67 -14.57 -30.64 16.23
CA LEU A 67 -15.49 -30.45 17.37
C LEU A 67 -16.92 -30.09 16.91
N THR A 68 -17.04 -29.51 15.71
CA THR A 68 -18.32 -29.21 15.07
C THR A 68 -19.10 -30.48 14.71
N ASN A 69 -18.41 -31.55 14.29
CA ASN A 69 -19.06 -32.81 13.95
C ASN A 69 -19.66 -33.45 15.21
N ASP A 70 -18.90 -33.46 16.31
CA ASP A 70 -19.37 -33.99 17.60
C ASP A 70 -20.57 -33.19 18.14
N ARG A 71 -20.53 -31.86 18.00
CA ARG A 71 -21.65 -30.98 18.37
C ARG A 71 -22.89 -31.26 17.51
N GLY A 72 -22.69 -31.45 16.20
CA GLY A 72 -23.76 -31.77 15.25
C GLY A 72 -24.42 -33.13 15.55
N GLU A 73 -23.61 -34.14 15.85
CA GLU A 73 -24.12 -35.47 16.22
C GLU A 73 -24.90 -35.44 17.53
N LYS A 74 -24.43 -34.68 18.53
CA LYS A 74 -25.18 -34.46 19.78
C LYS A 74 -26.52 -33.77 19.53
N TYR A 75 -26.52 -32.69 18.75
CA TYR A 75 -27.75 -31.97 18.40
C TYR A 75 -28.77 -32.86 17.68
N GLN A 76 -28.31 -33.66 16.69
CA GLN A 76 -29.18 -34.58 15.97
C GLN A 76 -29.80 -35.62 16.91
N ARG A 77 -29.00 -36.22 17.81
CA ARG A 77 -29.52 -37.18 18.80
C ARG A 77 -30.59 -36.56 19.70
N GLU A 78 -30.32 -35.37 20.25
CA GLU A 78 -31.28 -34.66 21.10
C GLU A 78 -32.57 -34.30 20.35
N PHE A 79 -32.46 -33.89 19.09
CA PHE A 79 -33.60 -33.58 18.23
C PHE A 79 -34.49 -34.81 18.00
N TYR A 80 -33.91 -35.95 17.61
CA TYR A 80 -34.69 -37.17 17.37
C TYR A 80 -35.34 -37.72 18.64
N GLU A 81 -34.65 -37.65 19.78
CA GLU A 81 -35.22 -38.02 21.08
C GLU A 81 -36.44 -37.15 21.44
N LYS A 82 -36.35 -35.83 21.18
CA LYS A 82 -37.47 -34.91 21.43
C LYS A 82 -38.68 -35.24 20.55
N VAL A 83 -38.45 -35.48 19.25
CA VAL A 83 -39.51 -35.86 18.31
C VAL A 83 -40.16 -37.19 18.72
N ARG A 84 -39.37 -38.18 19.15
CA ARG A 84 -39.91 -39.48 19.60
C ARG A 84 -40.82 -39.31 20.82
N LYS A 85 -40.38 -38.57 21.84
CA LYS A 85 -41.17 -38.30 23.05
C LYS A 85 -42.47 -37.55 22.75
N GLU A 86 -42.43 -36.59 21.83
CA GLU A 86 -43.63 -35.86 21.42
C GLU A 86 -44.63 -36.79 20.73
N GLN A 87 -44.16 -37.69 19.85
CA GLN A 87 -45.02 -38.71 19.23
C GLN A 87 -45.62 -39.69 20.24
N GLU A 88 -44.85 -40.11 21.25
CA GLU A 88 -45.34 -40.95 22.36
C GLU A 88 -46.42 -40.21 23.16
N TYR A 89 -46.18 -38.94 23.52
CA TYR A 89 -47.16 -38.08 24.20
C TYR A 89 -48.48 -37.94 23.41
N TYR A 90 -48.41 -37.72 22.10
CA TYR A 90 -49.62 -37.65 21.26
C TYR A 90 -50.34 -39.01 21.10
N LYS A 91 -49.62 -40.13 21.22
CA LYS A 91 -50.23 -41.48 21.20
C LYS A 91 -50.93 -41.78 22.51
N GLU A 92 -50.33 -41.44 23.63
CA GLU A 92 -50.89 -41.67 24.97
C GLU A 92 -52.06 -40.71 25.26
N ASN A 93 -51.95 -39.44 24.88
CA ASN A 93 -52.98 -38.41 25.09
C ASN A 93 -53.97 -38.30 23.92
N ARG A 94 -54.32 -39.42 23.30
CA ARG A 94 -55.42 -39.43 22.33
C ARG A 94 -56.73 -39.21 23.08
N PHE A 95 -57.34 -38.07 22.81
CA PHE A 95 -58.65 -37.74 23.37
C PHE A 95 -59.70 -38.72 22.85
N HIS A 96 -60.21 -39.56 23.74
CA HIS A 96 -61.33 -40.46 23.47
C HIS A 96 -62.60 -39.87 24.10
N ALA A 97 -63.41 -39.21 23.29
CA ALA A 97 -64.70 -38.67 23.75
C ALA A 97 -65.66 -39.83 24.06
N GLN A 98 -66.22 -39.84 25.27
CA GLN A 98 -67.38 -40.68 25.57
C GLN A 98 -68.62 -40.08 24.88
N PRO A 99 -69.56 -40.91 24.37
CA PRO A 99 -70.80 -40.40 23.80
C PRO A 99 -71.55 -39.59 24.87
N LEU A 100 -72.06 -38.42 24.47
CA LEU A 100 -72.80 -37.53 25.35
C LEU A 100 -74.01 -38.29 25.94
N PRO A 101 -74.13 -38.40 27.28
CA PRO A 101 -75.34 -38.89 27.90
C PRO A 101 -76.51 -37.99 27.54
N ASN A 102 -77.70 -38.58 27.39
CA ASN A 102 -78.88 -37.85 26.94
C ASN A 102 -79.46 -37.00 28.10
N PHE A 103 -78.92 -35.80 28.28
CA PHE A 103 -79.37 -34.85 29.31
C PHE A 103 -80.56 -34.03 28.80
N LYS A 104 -81.66 -34.01 29.57
CA LYS A 104 -82.69 -32.97 29.40
C LYS A 104 -82.09 -31.64 29.82
N ARG A 105 -82.17 -30.63 28.95
CA ARG A 105 -81.65 -29.28 29.24
C ARG A 105 -82.47 -28.63 30.34
N GLU A 106 -81.92 -28.57 31.55
CA GLU A 106 -82.39 -27.64 32.58
C GLU A 106 -81.87 -26.25 32.23
N VAL A 107 -82.79 -25.34 31.87
CA VAL A 107 -82.45 -23.95 31.57
C VAL A 107 -82.38 -23.20 32.90
N PRO A 108 -81.19 -22.76 33.37
CA PRO A 108 -81.10 -21.99 34.59
C PRO A 108 -81.84 -20.65 34.41
N ARG A 109 -82.56 -20.22 35.45
CA ARG A 109 -83.22 -18.91 35.45
C ARG A 109 -82.16 -17.81 35.41
N LYS A 110 -82.36 -16.81 34.55
CA LYS A 110 -81.44 -15.67 34.41
C LYS A 110 -81.41 -14.89 35.74
N PRO A 111 -80.23 -14.65 36.34
CA PRO A 111 -80.12 -13.81 37.53
C PRO A 111 -80.46 -12.36 37.20
N GLU A 112 -80.95 -11.62 38.21
CA GLU A 112 -81.21 -10.18 38.11
C GLU A 112 -79.92 -9.43 37.76
N CYS A 113 -80.01 -8.51 36.80
CA CYS A 113 -78.84 -7.78 36.31
C CYS A 113 -78.40 -6.74 37.36
N PRO A 114 -77.12 -6.76 37.82
CA PRO A 114 -76.61 -5.72 38.70
C PRO A 114 -76.59 -4.35 37.99
N PRO A 115 -76.58 -3.24 38.74
CA PRO A 115 -76.49 -1.90 38.17
C PRO A 115 -75.22 -1.74 37.32
N PRO A 116 -75.25 -0.92 36.24
CA PRO A 116 -74.09 -0.72 35.37
C PRO A 116 -72.88 -0.21 36.16
N THR A 117 -71.75 -0.90 36.04
CA THR A 117 -70.49 -0.48 36.68
C THR A 117 -69.94 0.76 35.99
N GLU A 118 -69.62 1.80 36.75
CA GLU A 118 -68.91 2.97 36.23
C GLU A 118 -67.43 2.63 35.96
N PRO A 119 -66.89 2.97 34.78
CA PRO A 119 -65.50 2.72 34.46
C PRO A 119 -64.59 3.63 35.29
N ILE A 120 -63.69 3.03 36.06
CA ILE A 120 -62.64 3.74 36.78
C ILE A 120 -61.56 4.14 35.77
N GLY A 121 -61.17 5.42 35.79
CA GLY A 121 -60.06 5.91 34.95
C GLY A 121 -58.76 5.15 35.26
N PHE A 122 -58.05 4.74 34.21
CA PHE A 122 -56.78 4.05 34.32
C PHE A 122 -55.72 4.76 33.48
N PHE A 123 -54.47 4.66 33.90
CA PHE A 123 -53.34 5.21 33.19
C PHE A 123 -52.63 4.10 32.42
N PHE A 124 -52.22 4.38 31.19
CA PHE A 124 -51.41 3.46 30.43
C PHE A 124 -49.94 3.68 30.73
N PHE A 125 -49.24 2.62 31.14
CA PHE A 125 -47.77 2.67 31.28
C PHE A 125 -47.04 2.95 29.96
N THR A 126 -47.72 2.82 28.82
CA THR A 126 -47.20 3.21 27.51
C THR A 126 -46.96 4.72 27.43
N ASP A 127 -47.81 5.52 28.06
CA ASP A 127 -47.71 6.98 28.02
C ASP A 127 -46.50 7.44 28.84
N THR A 128 -46.30 6.82 30.01
CA THR A 128 -45.09 7.03 30.83
C THR A 128 -43.83 6.63 30.06
N ARG A 129 -43.82 5.46 29.42
CA ARG A 129 -42.68 4.97 28.64
C ARG A 129 -42.38 5.85 27.42
N MET A 130 -43.40 6.45 26.82
CA MET A 130 -43.26 7.38 25.69
C MET A 130 -42.51 8.64 26.14
N GLU A 131 -42.91 9.22 27.27
CA GLU A 131 -42.26 10.43 27.81
C GLU A 131 -40.82 10.15 28.24
N GLU A 132 -40.57 9.05 28.95
CA GLU A 132 -39.21 8.62 29.32
C GLU A 132 -38.31 8.44 28.08
N ARG A 133 -38.87 7.84 27.02
CA ARG A 133 -38.14 7.64 25.77
C ARG A 133 -37.84 8.97 25.07
N HIS A 134 -38.80 9.88 25.07
CA HIS A 134 -38.62 11.21 24.50
C HIS A 134 -37.47 11.96 25.21
N ILE A 135 -37.48 11.99 26.55
CA ILE A 135 -36.42 12.60 27.36
C ILE A 135 -35.06 11.94 27.08
N TYR A 136 -35.01 10.61 27.01
CA TYR A 136 -33.79 9.89 26.68
C TYR A 136 -33.24 10.26 25.29
N ASP A 137 -34.10 10.29 24.28
CA ASP A 137 -33.69 10.59 22.91
C ASP A 137 -33.21 12.05 22.77
N GLU A 138 -33.82 13.01 23.49
CA GLU A 138 -33.34 14.39 23.57
C GLU A 138 -31.95 14.49 24.22
N HIS A 139 -31.72 13.84 25.36
CA HIS A 139 -30.40 13.79 25.98
C HIS A 139 -29.34 13.12 25.09
N ARG A 140 -29.75 12.10 24.32
CA ARG A 140 -28.86 11.43 23.36
C ARG A 140 -28.47 12.38 22.23
N ARG A 141 -29.46 13.09 21.64
CA ARG A 141 -29.24 14.09 20.59
C ARG A 141 -28.31 15.21 21.06
N PHE A 142 -28.48 15.68 22.29
CA PHE A 142 -27.63 16.72 22.86
C PHE A 142 -26.17 16.26 22.96
N ARG A 143 -25.91 15.07 23.51
CA ARG A 143 -24.55 14.50 23.59
C ARG A 143 -23.92 14.25 22.23
N GLU A 144 -24.69 13.72 21.27
CA GLU A 144 -24.23 13.51 19.90
C GLU A 144 -23.85 14.83 19.23
N LYS A 145 -24.66 15.88 19.43
CA LYS A 145 -24.39 17.22 18.91
C LYS A 145 -23.12 17.83 19.50
N GLU A 146 -22.94 17.78 20.82
CA GLU A 146 -21.73 18.28 21.48
C GLU A 146 -20.47 17.53 21.01
N ALA A 147 -20.55 16.20 20.87
CA ALA A 147 -19.45 15.39 20.38
C ALA A 147 -19.08 15.74 18.93
N GLU A 148 -20.07 15.99 18.08
CA GLU A 148 -19.85 16.40 16.70
C GLU A 148 -19.25 17.81 16.60
N GLU A 149 -19.73 18.76 17.39
CA GLU A 149 -19.17 20.11 17.47
C GLU A 149 -17.70 20.08 17.90
N GLN A 150 -17.35 19.26 18.90
CA GLN A 150 -15.95 19.07 19.33
C GLN A 150 -15.08 18.44 18.23
N ARG A 151 -15.61 17.45 17.50
CA ARG A 151 -14.89 16.84 16.38
C ARG A 151 -14.62 17.84 15.27
N ILE A 152 -15.62 18.62 14.87
CA ILE A 152 -15.49 19.66 13.84
C ILE A 152 -14.48 20.72 14.28
N ALA A 153 -14.53 21.17 15.55
CA ALA A 153 -13.58 22.14 16.09
C ALA A 153 -12.14 21.62 16.04
N LYS A 154 -11.92 20.36 16.42
CA LYS A 154 -10.60 19.72 16.38
C LYS A 154 -10.05 19.57 14.95
N ILE A 155 -10.90 19.15 14.01
CA ILE A 155 -10.52 19.05 12.60
C ILE A 155 -10.11 20.42 12.07
N ARG A 156 -10.89 21.47 12.35
CA ARG A 156 -10.57 22.83 11.94
C ARG A 156 -9.25 23.33 12.53
N GLU A 157 -8.99 23.04 13.80
CA GLU A 157 -7.72 23.39 14.46
C GLU A 157 -6.52 22.66 13.82
N GLU A 158 -6.67 21.37 13.52
CA GLU A 158 -5.66 20.58 12.81
C GLU A 158 -5.41 21.10 11.39
N GLU A 159 -6.45 21.47 10.66
CA GLU A 159 -6.36 22.08 9.33
C GLU A 159 -5.59 23.41 9.37
N VAL A 160 -5.89 24.28 10.35
CA VAL A 160 -5.17 25.55 10.53
C VAL A 160 -3.70 25.31 10.84
N ARG A 161 -3.39 24.42 11.79
CA ARG A 161 -2.00 24.08 12.13
C ARG A 161 -1.22 23.50 10.94
N SER A 162 -1.84 22.60 10.19
CA SER A 162 -1.25 22.02 8.98
C SER A 162 -1.00 23.10 7.92
N ALA A 163 -1.96 24.01 7.70
CA ALA A 163 -1.79 25.11 6.76
C ALA A 163 -0.66 26.07 7.16
N GLU A 164 -0.50 26.35 8.44
CA GLU A 164 0.61 27.15 8.98
C GLU A 164 1.96 26.44 8.80
N GLU A 165 2.05 25.15 9.07
CA GLU A 165 3.25 24.35 8.87
C GLU A 165 3.65 24.30 7.39
N ILE A 166 2.69 24.10 6.49
CA ILE A 166 2.91 24.17 5.04
C ILE A 166 3.41 25.56 4.63
N ARG A 167 2.84 26.64 5.20
CA ARG A 167 3.30 28.01 4.92
C ARG A 167 4.74 28.20 5.36
N ARG A 168 5.11 27.71 6.55
CA ARG A 168 6.48 27.78 7.08
C ARG A 168 7.45 27.01 6.19
N LEU A 169 7.14 25.75 5.87
CA LEU A 169 7.97 24.92 4.98
C LEU A 169 8.16 25.57 3.61
N ARG A 170 7.10 26.17 3.05
CA ARG A 170 7.19 26.91 1.79
C ARG A 170 8.13 28.10 1.92
N ALA A 171 8.08 28.86 3.01
CA ALA A 171 8.99 29.99 3.23
C ALA A 171 10.45 29.53 3.34
N ASP A 172 10.71 28.44 4.08
CA ASP A 172 12.06 27.89 4.28
C ASP A 172 12.66 27.34 2.97
N LEU A 173 11.83 26.81 2.07
CA LEU A 173 12.24 26.32 0.75
C LEU A 173 12.50 27.42 -0.28
N VAL A 174 12.06 28.67 -0.05
CA VAL A 174 12.32 29.76 -0.99
C VAL A 174 13.79 30.15 -0.89
N HIS A 175 14.57 29.76 -1.91
CA HIS A 175 15.98 30.16 -2.01
C HIS A 175 16.10 31.67 -2.23
N HIS A 176 16.78 32.35 -1.32
CA HIS A 176 17.12 33.77 -1.44
C HIS A 176 18.54 33.89 -2.00
N ALA A 177 18.74 34.81 -2.96
CA ALA A 177 20.07 35.05 -3.51
C ALA A 177 21.01 35.57 -2.42
N GLN A 178 22.26 35.10 -2.43
CA GLN A 178 23.28 35.70 -1.58
C GLN A 178 23.56 37.13 -2.04
N PRO A 179 23.77 38.08 -1.09
CA PRO A 179 24.15 39.43 -1.46
C PRO A 179 25.45 39.42 -2.27
N ILE A 180 25.55 40.32 -3.24
CA ILE A 180 26.74 40.44 -4.08
C ILE A 180 27.94 40.68 -3.17
N ARG A 181 28.93 39.78 -3.25
CA ARG A 181 30.16 39.88 -2.46
C ARG A 181 31.04 40.94 -3.10
N TYR A 182 31.23 42.06 -2.41
CA TYR A 182 32.24 43.05 -2.77
C TYR A 182 33.59 42.55 -2.28
N TYR A 183 34.45 42.15 -3.21
CA TYR A 183 35.83 41.79 -2.92
C TYR A 183 36.74 43.01 -3.00
N SER A 184 37.84 43.00 -2.26
CA SER A 184 38.90 43.98 -2.47
C SER A 184 39.36 43.90 -3.93
N PRO A 185 39.52 45.04 -4.63
CA PRO A 185 40.06 45.03 -5.98
C PRO A 185 41.42 44.34 -5.97
N ILE A 186 41.62 43.41 -6.90
CA ILE A 186 42.90 42.70 -7.06
C ILE A 186 43.91 43.74 -7.53
N ASN A 187 44.95 43.95 -6.72
CA ASN A 187 46.07 44.78 -7.13
C ASN A 187 47.00 43.92 -8.00
N ILE A 188 46.82 44.01 -9.33
CA ILE A 188 47.65 43.30 -10.30
C ILE A 188 48.98 44.04 -10.40
N GLN A 189 50.00 43.51 -9.72
CA GLN A 189 51.36 44.01 -9.89
C GLN A 189 51.93 43.51 -11.23
N PRO A 190 52.61 44.36 -12.00
CA PRO A 190 53.31 43.92 -13.20
C PRO A 190 54.37 42.87 -12.81
N SER A 191 54.44 41.78 -13.57
CA SER A 191 55.42 40.73 -13.34
C SER A 191 56.75 41.12 -14.00
N ASP A 192 57.82 41.24 -13.21
CA ASP A 192 59.19 41.40 -13.72
C ASP A 192 59.78 40.11 -14.30
N LYS A 193 59.05 38.99 -14.21
CA LYS A 193 59.47 37.72 -14.81
C LYS A 193 59.51 37.85 -16.33
N LYS A 194 60.66 37.50 -16.92
CA LYS A 194 60.82 37.43 -18.38
C LYS A 194 59.80 36.45 -18.96
N PRO A 195 59.18 36.75 -20.12
CA PRO A 195 58.23 35.85 -20.76
C PRO A 195 58.88 34.48 -21.02
N THR A 196 58.19 33.41 -20.61
CA THR A 196 58.65 32.04 -20.84
C THR A 196 58.77 31.79 -22.33
N ARG A 197 59.97 31.42 -22.78
CA ARG A 197 60.17 30.98 -24.16
C ARG A 197 59.46 29.63 -24.35
N PRO A 198 58.52 29.49 -25.30
CA PRO A 198 57.85 28.23 -25.52
C PRO A 198 58.85 27.20 -26.03
N ILE A 199 59.01 26.11 -25.30
CA ILE A 199 59.74 24.92 -25.75
C ILE A 199 58.69 23.91 -26.18
N SER A 200 58.79 23.42 -27.41
CA SER A 200 57.94 22.36 -27.93
C SER A 200 58.06 21.15 -26.99
N PRO A 201 56.95 20.60 -26.45
CA PRO A 201 57.02 19.40 -25.65
C PRO A 201 57.60 18.26 -26.50
N MET A 202 58.37 17.41 -25.84
CA MET A 202 59.10 16.32 -26.48
C MET A 202 58.17 15.13 -26.72
N ILE A 203 57.29 15.28 -27.70
CA ILE A 203 56.20 14.34 -28.01
C ILE A 203 56.33 13.88 -29.46
N GLY A 204 55.90 12.65 -29.73
CA GLY A 204 55.87 12.06 -31.07
C GLY A 204 57.27 11.78 -31.65
N GLU A 205 57.45 12.06 -32.93
CA GLU A 205 58.69 11.75 -33.67
C GLU A 205 59.94 12.40 -33.07
N LYS A 206 59.82 13.60 -32.51
CA LYS A 206 60.96 14.30 -31.87
C LYS A 206 61.50 13.50 -30.68
N ARG A 207 60.61 12.88 -29.90
CA ARG A 207 60.98 12.01 -28.78
C ARG A 207 61.64 10.73 -29.30
N LEU A 208 61.05 10.12 -30.32
CA LEU A 208 61.59 8.89 -30.92
C LEU A 208 62.99 9.10 -31.49
N LYS A 209 63.20 10.19 -32.24
CA LYS A 209 64.52 10.55 -32.79
C LYS A 209 65.55 10.83 -31.71
N TYR A 210 65.16 11.46 -30.61
CA TYR A 210 66.07 11.69 -29.50
C TYR A 210 66.42 10.41 -28.74
N ILE A 211 65.45 9.53 -28.50
CA ILE A 211 65.71 8.20 -27.93
C ILE A 211 66.65 7.42 -28.86
N GLN A 212 66.37 7.39 -30.17
CA GLN A 212 67.28 6.78 -31.14
C GLN A 212 68.67 7.43 -31.16
N MET A 213 68.76 8.75 -30.99
CA MET A 213 70.05 9.44 -30.95
C MET A 213 70.84 9.09 -29.69
N LEU A 214 70.17 8.93 -28.53
CA LEU A 214 70.77 8.45 -27.30
C LEU A 214 71.20 6.99 -27.43
N ASP A 215 70.34 6.13 -27.96
CA ASP A 215 70.64 4.71 -28.20
C ASP A 215 71.82 4.57 -29.18
N ASN A 216 71.90 5.41 -30.22
CA ASN A 216 73.02 5.44 -31.15
C ASN A 216 74.32 5.98 -30.51
N TYR A 217 74.22 6.93 -29.58
CA TYR A 217 75.38 7.41 -28.80
C TYR A 217 75.87 6.34 -27.82
N GLU A 218 74.95 5.62 -27.20
CA GLU A 218 75.25 4.52 -26.28
C GLU A 218 75.84 3.31 -27.04
N TYR A 219 75.38 3.07 -28.27
CA TYR A 219 75.91 2.04 -29.17
C TYR A 219 77.28 2.42 -29.75
N SER A 220 77.49 3.68 -30.16
CA SER A 220 78.79 4.19 -30.59
C SER A 220 79.83 4.22 -29.46
N PHE A 221 79.40 4.45 -28.22
CA PHE A 221 80.29 4.42 -27.05
C PHE A 221 80.67 2.97 -26.66
N ARG A 222 79.77 2.00 -26.86
CA ARG A 222 80.03 0.58 -26.62
C ARG A 222 80.97 -0.05 -27.66
N ASP A 223 80.88 0.34 -28.92
CA ASP A 223 81.78 -0.15 -29.99
C ASP A 223 83.17 0.52 -29.96
N SER A 224 83.36 1.63 -29.24
CA SER A 224 84.69 2.22 -29.01
C SER A 224 85.34 1.79 -27.69
N LEU A 225 84.74 0.88 -26.93
CA LEU A 225 85.21 0.44 -25.61
C LEU A 225 85.74 -1.00 -25.59
N TYR A 226 85.98 -1.60 -26.76
CA TYR A 226 86.67 -2.88 -26.92
C TYR A 226 88.05 -2.76 -27.58
N ASP A 227 88.56 -1.54 -27.71
CA ASP A 227 89.98 -1.26 -27.86
C ASP A 227 90.32 -0.16 -26.86
N ILE A 228 91.49 -0.27 -26.21
CA ILE A 228 92.04 0.59 -25.15
C ILE A 228 91.89 -0.05 -23.76
N ASP A 229 92.77 -1.02 -23.50
CA ASP A 229 93.49 -1.07 -22.24
C ASP A 229 94.02 0.33 -21.91
N ASN A 230 93.89 0.74 -20.63
CA ASN A 230 94.47 1.94 -20.01
C ASN A 230 93.56 3.18 -20.02
N ILE A 231 93.08 3.60 -18.84
CA ILE A 231 93.14 4.99 -18.32
C ILE A 231 92.33 5.10 -17.02
N ASP A 232 93.06 5.20 -15.90
CA ASP A 232 92.60 5.52 -14.54
C ASP A 232 92.43 7.04 -14.31
N ASP A 233 92.12 7.86 -15.33
CA ASP A 233 92.33 9.32 -15.25
C ASP A 233 91.12 10.21 -15.62
N ILE A 234 89.88 9.75 -15.40
CA ILE A 234 88.66 10.58 -15.64
C ILE A 234 87.75 10.61 -14.41
N ILE A 235 88.28 10.92 -13.22
CA ILE A 235 87.46 11.24 -12.01
C ILE A 235 87.86 12.58 -11.37
N SER A 236 88.68 13.42 -12.02
CA SER A 236 89.17 14.67 -11.40
C SER A 236 88.57 15.97 -11.91
N ASN A 237 87.69 15.98 -12.91
CA ASN A 237 87.13 17.23 -13.44
C ASN A 237 85.66 17.04 -13.82
N VAL A 238 84.74 17.31 -12.89
CA VAL A 238 83.63 18.28 -13.00
C VAL A 238 82.91 18.27 -11.63
N SER A 239 83.56 18.84 -10.62
CA SER A 239 82.97 19.17 -9.32
C SER A 239 83.18 20.65 -9.02
N ASN A 240 82.94 21.50 -10.02
CA ASN A 240 82.93 22.96 -9.87
C ASN A 240 82.10 23.59 -11.00
N LEU A 241 80.78 23.67 -10.82
CA LEU A 241 79.99 24.78 -11.38
C LEU A 241 78.61 24.92 -10.71
N ASP A 242 78.58 25.02 -9.37
CA ASP A 242 77.45 25.59 -8.65
C ASP A 242 77.86 26.98 -8.16
N PHE A 243 77.57 28.05 -8.93
CA PHE A 243 77.43 29.42 -8.42
C PHE A 243 76.90 30.32 -9.55
N LEU A 244 75.57 30.52 -9.59
CA LEU A 244 74.88 31.81 -9.81
C LEU A 244 73.41 31.52 -10.11
N ASN A 245 72.51 32.00 -9.25
CA ASN A 245 71.28 32.73 -9.59
C ASN A 245 70.42 32.88 -8.33
N GLN A 246 70.65 33.98 -7.61
CA GLN A 246 69.57 34.74 -6.96
C GLN A 246 69.11 35.81 -7.94
#